data_AF-A0A522RT31-F1
#
_entry.id   AF-A0A522RT31-F1
#
_cell.length_a   1.000
_cell.length_b   1.000
_cell.length_c   1.000
_cell.angle_alpha   90.00
_cell.angle_beta   90.00
_cell.angle_gamma   90.00
#
_symmetry.space_group_name_H-M   'P 1'
#
loop_
_entity.id
_entity.type
_entity.pdbx_description
1 polymer ?
#
loop_
_entity_poly.entity_id
_entity_poly.type
_entity_poly.pdbx_seq_one_letter_code
_entity_poly.pdbx_strand_id
1 'polypeptide(L)' 'MTNLTLTVEDDVLQRAREAALRERTSVNAVVRDFLTRYADAKSRRLDALDALDALATRSKSRSARGWSRATLHKR' A
#
# COMPACT_ATOMS: atom_id res chain seq x y z
N MET A 1 -8.62 1.57 22.09
CA MET A 1 -9.15 0.63 21.08
C MET A 1 -10.55 1.09 20.69
N THR A 2 -10.86 1.13 19.40
CA THR A 2 -12.19 1.53 18.90
C THR A 2 -12.91 0.29 18.39
N ASN A 3 -14.20 0.17 18.65
CA ASN A 3 -15.01 -0.96 18.16
C ASN A 3 -15.57 -0.65 16.76
N LEU A 4 -15.60 -1.65 15.89
CA LEU A 4 -16.15 -1.55 14.54
C LEU A 4 -17.27 -2.59 14.40
N THR A 5 -18.49 -2.14 14.09
CA THR A 5 -19.62 -3.02 13.78
C THR A 5 -19.77 -3.11 12.27
N LEU A 6 -19.83 -4.33 11.74
CA LEU A 6 -19.96 -4.61 10.31
C LEU A 6 -21.13 -5.56 10.10
N THR A 7 -21.96 -5.26 9.10
CA THR A 7 -22.98 -6.19 8.61
C THR A 7 -22.40 -6.95 7.43
N VAL A 8 -22.44 -8.27 7.51
CA VAL A 8 -21.99 -9.20 6.46
C VAL A 8 -23.00 -10.34 6.38
N GLU A 9 -23.11 -10.97 5.22
CA GLU A 9 -23.95 -12.14 5.05
C GLU A 9 -23.49 -13.27 5.98
N ASP A 10 -24.45 -13.99 6.55
CA ASP A 10 -24.20 -15.02 7.56
C ASP A 10 -23.34 -16.17 7.01
N ASP A 11 -23.55 -16.56 5.76
CA ASP A 11 -22.79 -17.62 5.08
C ASP A 11 -21.31 -17.24 4.90
N VAL A 12 -21.04 -15.95 4.64
CA VAL A 12 -19.68 -15.41 4.53
C VAL A 12 -19.01 -15.42 5.89
N LEU A 13 -19.71 -14.98 6.94
CA LEU A 13 -19.17 -14.95 8.28
C LEU A 13 -18.85 -16.36 8.80
N GLN A 14 -19.71 -17.33 8.51
CA GLN A 14 -19.49 -18.73 8.87
C GLN A 14 -18.24 -19.30 8.19
N ARG A 15 -18.12 -19.15 6.87
CA ARG A 15 -16.94 -19.60 6.12
C ARG A 15 -15.65 -18.91 6.59
N ALA A 16 -15.72 -17.62 6.92
CA ALA A 16 -14.58 -16.87 7.45
C ALA A 16 -14.13 -17.40 8.82
N ARG A 17 -15.07 -17.76 9.70
CA ARG A 17 -14.75 -18.36 11.00
C ARG A 17 -14.08 -19.72 10.85
N GLU A 18 -14.59 -20.57 9.97
CA GLU A 18 -14.00 -21.88 9.71
C GLU A 18 -12.57 -21.77 9.15
N ALA A 19 -12.35 -20.85 8.21
CA ALA A 19 -11.01 -20.56 7.69
C ALA A 19 -10.06 -20.05 8.77
N ALA A 20 -10.50 -19.05 9.55
CA ALA A 20 -9.70 -18.49 10.63
C ALA A 20 -9.32 -19.56 11.68
N LEU A 21 -10.24 -20.46 12.00
CA LEU A 21 -9.98 -21.55 12.95
C LEU A 21 -8.91 -22.51 12.41
N ARG A 22 -8.99 -22.90 11.13
CA ARG A 22 -7.97 -23.74 10.47
C ARG A 22 -6.59 -23.10 10.53
N GLU A 23 -6.53 -21.78 10.38
CA GLU A 23 -5.30 -20.98 10.44
C GLU A 23 -4.87 -20.61 11.87
N ARG A 24 -5.56 -21.11 12.91
CA ARG A 24 -5.32 -20.77 14.33
C ARG A 24 -5.35 -19.27 14.60
N THR A 25 -6.24 -18.55 13.92
CA THR A 25 -6.47 -17.11 14.08
C THR A 25 -7.95 -16.82 14.36
N SER A 26 -8.33 -15.54 14.37
CA SER A 26 -9.72 -15.11 14.50
C SER A 26 -10.11 -14.18 13.36
N VAL A 27 -11.41 -14.13 13.04
CA VAL A 27 -11.94 -13.18 12.04
C VAL A 27 -11.56 -11.74 12.41
N ASN A 28 -11.59 -11.38 13.70
CA ASN A 28 -11.19 -10.05 14.15
C ASN A 28 -9.71 -9.75 13.88
N ALA A 29 -8.82 -10.74 14.03
CA ALA A 29 -7.41 -10.58 13.71
C ALA A 29 -7.19 -10.39 12.21
N VAL A 30 -7.90 -11.17 11.38
CA VAL A 30 -7.85 -11.05 9.91
C VAL A 30 -8.38 -9.69 9.45
N VAL A 31 -9.53 -9.24 9.96
CA VAL A 31 -10.10 -7.92 9.64
C VAL A 31 -9.16 -6.80 10.06
N ARG A 32 -8.55 -6.91 11.25
CA ARG A 32 -7.58 -5.91 11.72
C ARG A 32 -6.37 -5.82 10.80
N ASP A 33 -5.76 -6.96 10.47
CA ASP A 33 -4.59 -7.00 9.58
C ASP A 33 -4.93 -6.47 8.18
N PHE A 34 -6.10 -6.84 7.64
CA PHE A 34 -6.58 -6.31 6.38
C PHE A 34 -6.73 -4.78 6.41
N LEU A 35 -7.37 -4.23 7.45
CA LEU A 35 -7.56 -2.77 7.59
C LEU A 35 -6.23 -2.03 7.75
N THR A 36 -5.27 -2.59 8.50
CA THR A 36 -3.92 -2.03 8.62
C THR A 36 -3.24 -1.97 7.26
N ARG A 37 -3.20 -3.08 6.52
CA ARG A 37 -2.58 -3.12 5.19
C ARG A 37 -3.28 -2.19 4.20
N TYR A 38 -4.60 -2.09 4.28
CA TYR A 38 -5.39 -1.20 3.46
C TYR A 38 -5.05 0.28 3.72
N ALA A 39 -4.94 0.68 4.99
CA ALA A 39 -4.52 2.02 5.37
C ALA A 39 -3.07 2.31 4.94
N ASP A 40 -2.16 1.38 5.19
CA ASP A 40 -0.73 1.52 4.86
C ASP A 40 -0.48 1.59 3.36
N ALA A 41 -1.23 0.86 2.54
CA ALA A 41 -1.11 0.93 1.08
C ALA A 41 -1.46 2.33 0.56
N LYS A 42 -2.48 2.97 1.16
CA LYS A 42 -2.84 4.35 0.83
C LYS A 42 -1.76 5.34 1.29
N SER A 43 -1.22 5.17 2.49
CA SER A 43 -0.11 5.99 2.99
C SER A 43 1.12 5.87 2.08
N ARG A 44 1.59 4.66 1.82
CA ARG A 44 2.79 4.41 1.00
C ARG A 44 2.72 5.05 -0.38
N ARG A 45 1.54 5.06 -1.02
CA ARG A 45 1.36 5.73 -2.30
C ARG A 45 1.52 7.24 -2.19
N LEU A 46 0.93 7.85 -1.16
CA LEU A 46 1.06 9.29 -0.92
C LEU A 46 2.49 9.64 -0.54
N ASP A 47 3.12 8.88 0.36
CA ASP A 47 4.51 9.06 0.77
C ASP A 47 5.48 8.97 -0.43
N ALA A 48 5.20 8.07 -1.38
CA ALA A 48 6.00 7.95 -2.60
C ALA A 48 5.84 9.16 -3.54
N LEU A 49 4.63 9.74 -3.62
CA LEU A 49 4.39 10.95 -4.39
C LEU A 49 5.08 12.15 -3.74
N ASP A 50 4.96 12.30 -2.42
CA ASP A 50 5.64 13.36 -1.67
C ASP A 50 7.17 13.26 -1.80
N ALA A 51 7.72 12.04 -1.76
CA ALA A 51 9.13 11.79 -1.99
C ALA A 51 9.58 12.17 -3.42
N LEU A 52 8.73 11.90 -4.42
CA LEU A 52 8.98 12.28 -5.81
C LEU A 52 8.95 13.80 -5.99
N ASP A 53 7.97 14.49 -5.41
CA ASP A 53 7.85 15.96 -5.48
C ASP A 53 9.01 16.63 -4.76
N ALA A 54 9.41 16.13 -3.59
CA ALA A 54 10.60 16.58 -2.88
C ALA A 54 11.87 16.38 -3.72
N LEU A 55 11.97 15.24 -4.44
CA LEU A 55 13.08 14.97 -5.35
C LEU A 55 13.10 15.92 -6.54
N ALA A 56 11.95 16.15 -7.17
CA ALA A 56 11.83 17.07 -8.30
C ALA A 56 12.21 18.51 -7.89
N THR A 57 11.77 18.94 -6.71
CA THR A 57 12.05 20.29 -6.18
C THR A 57 13.53 20.51 -5.89
N ARG A 58 14.21 19.52 -5.27
CA ARG A 58 15.66 19.63 -4.99
C ARG A 58 16.52 19.40 -6.24
N SER A 59 16.00 18.71 -7.24
CA SER A 59 16.73 18.39 -8.46
C SER A 59 16.84 19.64 -9.35
N LYS A 60 18.06 20.11 -9.57
CA LYS A 60 18.36 21.13 -10.59
C LYS A 60 18.57 20.53 -11.98
N SER A 61 18.25 19.24 -12.15
CA SER A 61 18.50 18.50 -13.39
C SER A 61 17.64 19.05 -14.52
N ARG A 62 18.28 19.73 -15.48
CA ARG A 62 17.65 20.21 -16.71
C ARG A 62 18.54 19.81 -17.89
N SER A 63 17.99 19.03 -18.82
CA SER A 63 18.68 18.72 -20.07
C SER A 63 18.52 19.87 -21.05
N ALA A 64 19.61 20.48 -21.51
CA ALA A 64 19.53 21.49 -22.56
C ALA A 64 19.26 20.88 -23.97
N ARG A 65 19.51 19.58 -24.15
CA ARG A 65 19.33 18.84 -25.40
C ARG A 65 18.89 17.40 -25.10
N GLY A 66 18.18 16.76 -26.02
CA GLY A 66 17.84 15.34 -25.93
C GLY A 66 19.10 14.47 -25.92
N TRP A 67 19.03 13.35 -25.20
CA TRP A 67 20.15 12.42 -25.09
C TRP A 67 19.79 11.10 -25.76
N SER A 68 20.80 10.45 -26.33
CA SER A 68 20.73 9.04 -26.69
C SER A 68 21.46 8.19 -25.64
N ARG A 69 21.10 6.92 -25.53
CA ARG A 69 21.80 5.96 -24.66
C ARG A 69 23.31 5.97 -24.90
N ALA A 70 23.74 6.05 -26.16
CA ALA A 70 25.15 6.09 -26.55
C ALA A 70 25.88 7.36 -26.06
N THR A 71 25.19 8.50 -25.97
CA THR A 71 25.78 9.76 -25.48
C THR A 71 25.89 9.83 -23.96
N LEU A 72 25.04 9.10 -23.24
CA LEU A 72 25.07 9.01 -21.78
C LEU A 72 26.15 8.05 -21.27
N HIS A 73 26.35 6.92 -21.95
CA HIS A 73 27.33 5.89 -21.54
C HIS A 73 28.80 6.33 -21.60
N LYS A 74 29.09 7.48 -22.20
CA LYS A 74 30.44 8.03 -22.38
C LYS A 74 30.79 9.13 -21.36
N ARG A 75 29.89 9.45 -20.42
CA ARG A 75 30.09 10.43 -19.34
C ARG A 75 30.04 9.72 -18.00
#